data_AF-A0A225E2E9-F1
#
_entry.id   AF-A0A225E2E9-F1
#
_cell.length_a   1.000
_cell.length_b   1.000
_cell.length_c   1.000
_cell.angle_alpha   90.00
_cell.angle_beta   90.00
_cell.angle_gamma   90.00
#
_symmetry.space_group_name_H-M   'P 1'
#
loop_
_entity.id
_entity.type
_entity.pdbx_description
1 polymer ?
#
loop_
_entity_poly.entity_id
_entity_poly.type
_entity_poly.pdbx_seq_one_letter_code
_entity_poly.pdbx_strand_id
1 'polypeptide(L)'
;MTLSLDDQKRLLDKIVVRGPGSQKYLMVECRRAGLTLRDAADRAGVHVATVCRWQARDPAFADEMREAAREARAEAWESLPVERPHVPWRKDCPVCRAKVVVRTAPGKIVFWRCGRWPRCPWASWRPRHPRNCRRCGGPRFWSHSRKSVNCDYCRANSGTLTPHEKPP
;
A
#
# COMPACT_ATOMS: atom_id res chain seq x y z
N MET A 1 -52.19 -12.64 -14.17
CA MET A 1 -51.41 -11.56 -14.80
C MET A 1 -49.96 -11.73 -14.40
N THR A 2 -49.16 -12.34 -15.26
CA THR A 2 -47.72 -12.52 -15.07
C THR A 2 -47.02 -11.19 -15.37
N LEU A 3 -46.23 -10.70 -14.41
CA LEU A 3 -45.42 -9.49 -14.61
C LEU A 3 -44.40 -9.73 -15.73
N SER A 4 -44.22 -8.72 -16.60
CA SER A 4 -43.19 -8.73 -17.64
C SER A 4 -41.80 -8.95 -17.04
N LEU A 5 -40.89 -9.58 -17.79
CA LEU A 5 -39.49 -9.75 -17.38
C LEU A 5 -38.83 -8.41 -17.02
N ASP A 6 -39.22 -7.31 -17.68
CA ASP A 6 -38.73 -5.96 -17.36
C ASP A 6 -39.30 -5.43 -16.03
N ASP A 7 -40.54 -5.79 -15.70
CA ASP A 7 -41.15 -5.42 -14.43
C ASP A 7 -40.58 -6.26 -13.28
N GLN A 8 -40.27 -7.54 -13.54
CA GLN A 8 -39.55 -8.41 -12.60
C GLN A 8 -38.14 -7.89 -12.34
N LYS A 9 -37.41 -7.47 -13.39
CA LYS A 9 -36.08 -6.85 -13.27
C LYS A 9 -36.12 -5.54 -12.50
N ARG A 10 -37.09 -4.67 -12.78
CA ARG A 10 -37.32 -3.41 -12.03
C ARG A 10 -37.72 -3.64 -10.58
N LEU A 11 -38.44 -4.71 -10.27
CA LEU A 11 -38.80 -5.10 -8.91
C LEU A 11 -37.58 -5.65 -8.15
N LEU A 12 -36.75 -6.48 -8.79
CA LEU A 12 -35.50 -6.96 -8.23
C LEU A 12 -34.52 -5.80 -7.95
N ASP A 13 -34.37 -4.86 -8.88
CA ASP A 13 -33.56 -3.65 -8.69
C ASP A 13 -34.10 -2.76 -7.55
N LYS A 14 -35.43 -2.71 -7.35
CA LYS A 14 -36.04 -1.97 -6.23
C LYS A 14 -35.93 -2.68 -4.88
N ILE A 15 -35.94 -4.01 -4.85
CA ILE A 15 -35.74 -4.82 -3.65
C ILE A 15 -34.29 -4.73 -3.16
N VAL A 16 -33.31 -4.68 -4.08
CA VAL A 16 -31.90 -4.39 -3.77
C VAL A 16 -31.71 -3.01 -3.15
N VAL A 17 -32.59 -2.04 -3.47
CA VAL A 17 -32.52 -0.66 -2.94
C VAL A 17 -33.33 -0.47 -1.63
N ARG A 18 -34.26 -1.38 -1.27
CA ARG A 18 -35.22 -1.17 -0.15
C ARG A 18 -35.43 -2.34 0.84
N GLY A 19 -34.75 -3.47 0.72
CA GLY A 19 -34.57 -4.49 1.78
C GLY A 19 -33.08 -4.63 2.14
N PRO A 20 -32.65 -5.40 3.17
CA PRO A 20 -31.39 -5.35 3.97
C PRO A 20 -30.04 -4.99 3.28
N GLY A 21 -30.03 -3.88 2.56
CA GLY A 21 -29.04 -3.42 1.60
C GLY A 21 -29.23 -1.92 1.38
N SER A 22 -29.50 -1.19 2.48
CA SER A 22 -29.40 0.27 2.44
C SER A 22 -28.01 0.65 1.95
N GLN A 23 -27.89 1.73 1.19
CA GLN A 23 -26.58 2.20 0.71
C GLN A 23 -25.57 2.29 1.86
N LYS A 24 -26.00 2.66 3.08
CA LYS A 24 -25.19 2.61 4.30
C LYS A 24 -24.70 1.21 4.67
N TYR A 25 -25.56 0.19 4.65
CA TYR A 25 -25.15 -1.19 4.91
C TYR A 25 -24.09 -1.66 3.88
N LEU A 26 -24.35 -1.40 2.59
CA LEU A 26 -23.40 -1.74 1.53
C LEU A 26 -22.07 -0.99 1.69
N MET A 27 -22.09 0.26 2.17
CA MET A 27 -20.87 0.99 2.52
C MET A 27 -20.09 0.23 3.60
N VAL A 28 -20.73 -0.18 4.70
CA VAL A 28 -20.06 -0.88 5.81
C VAL A 28 -19.45 -2.20 5.34
N GLU A 29 -20.20 -3.01 4.59
CA GLU A 29 -19.69 -4.28 4.04
C GLU A 29 -18.50 -4.07 3.10
N CYS A 30 -18.55 -3.04 2.24
CA CYS A 30 -17.41 -2.69 1.40
C CYS A 30 -16.19 -2.27 2.23
N ARG A 31 -16.40 -1.56 3.36
CA ARG A 31 -15.30 -1.21 4.28
C ARG A 31 -14.71 -2.44 4.96
N ARG A 32 -15.54 -3.40 5.40
CA ARG A 32 -15.11 -4.69 5.96
C ARG A 32 -14.29 -5.49 4.95
N ALA A 33 -14.66 -5.44 3.67
CA ALA A 33 -13.89 -6.03 2.58
C ALA A 33 -12.59 -5.28 2.22
N GLY A 34 -12.24 -4.21 2.95
CA GLY A 34 -10.98 -3.48 2.78
C GLY A 34 -10.96 -2.44 1.64
N LEU A 35 -12.09 -2.19 0.98
CA LEU A 35 -12.19 -1.17 -0.08
C LEU A 35 -11.95 0.22 0.51
N THR A 36 -11.50 1.18 -0.31
CA THR A 36 -11.39 2.59 0.13
C THR A 36 -12.77 3.23 0.28
N LEU A 37 -12.85 4.41 0.91
CA LEU A 37 -14.13 5.12 1.07
C LEU A 37 -14.74 5.48 -0.29
N ARG A 38 -13.89 5.79 -1.28
CA ARG A 38 -14.30 6.11 -2.64
C ARG A 38 -14.84 4.88 -3.35
N ASP A 39 -14.08 3.78 -3.36
CA ASP A 39 -14.50 2.55 -4.04
C ASP A 39 -15.80 1.98 -3.43
N ALA A 40 -15.94 2.08 -2.10
CA ALA A 40 -17.18 1.70 -1.41
C ALA A 40 -18.36 2.59 -1.83
N ALA A 41 -18.15 3.90 -1.96
CA ALA A 41 -19.17 4.84 -2.41
C ALA A 41 -19.60 4.57 -3.86
N ASP A 42 -18.63 4.32 -4.73
CA ASP A 42 -18.86 3.95 -6.13
C ASP A 42 -19.67 2.64 -6.21
N ARG A 43 -19.33 1.64 -5.37
CA ARG A 43 -20.05 0.36 -5.30
C ARG A 43 -21.47 0.49 -4.75
N ALA A 44 -21.68 1.42 -3.82
CA ALA A 44 -22.99 1.75 -3.27
C ALA A 44 -23.81 2.70 -4.16
N GLY A 45 -23.28 3.12 -5.31
CA GLY A 45 -23.96 4.02 -6.25
C GLY A 45 -24.18 5.42 -5.68
N VAL A 46 -23.29 5.89 -4.80
CA VAL A 46 -23.39 7.22 -4.18
C VAL A 46 -22.10 8.01 -4.33
N HIS A 47 -22.24 9.32 -4.45
CA HIS A 47 -21.07 10.19 -4.43
C HIS A 47 -20.44 10.22 -3.02
N VAL A 48 -19.10 10.20 -2.93
CA VAL A 48 -18.36 10.18 -1.66
C VAL A 48 -18.77 11.31 -0.69
N ALA A 49 -19.06 12.50 -1.21
CA ALA A 49 -19.53 13.63 -0.39
C ALA A 49 -20.88 13.35 0.32
N THR A 50 -21.76 12.54 -0.30
CA THR A 50 -23.01 12.10 0.33
C THR A 50 -22.72 11.21 1.54
N VAL A 51 -21.75 10.31 1.42
CA VAL A 51 -21.30 9.45 2.52
C VAL A 51 -20.72 10.30 3.66
N CYS A 52 -19.88 11.30 3.35
CA CYS A 52 -19.34 12.21 4.37
C CYS A 52 -20.45 12.96 5.11
N ARG A 53 -21.49 13.44 4.41
CA ARG A 53 -22.66 14.06 5.05
C ARG A 53 -23.43 13.09 5.93
N TRP A 54 -23.57 11.82 5.51
CA TRP A 54 -24.19 10.80 6.35
C TRP A 54 -23.40 10.57 7.63
N GLN A 55 -22.09 10.44 7.56
CA GLN A 55 -21.23 10.26 8.73
C GLN A 55 -21.28 11.46 9.68
N ALA A 56 -21.38 12.68 9.16
CA ALA A 56 -21.54 13.88 9.98
C ALA A 56 -22.90 13.94 10.70
N ARG A 57 -23.97 13.46 10.05
CA ARG A 57 -25.33 13.45 10.60
C ARG A 57 -25.60 12.27 11.53
N ASP A 58 -24.88 11.17 11.35
CA ASP A 58 -25.10 9.89 12.02
C ASP A 58 -23.75 9.35 12.54
N PRO A 59 -23.38 9.70 13.78
CA PRO A 59 -22.13 9.25 14.39
C PRO A 59 -22.04 7.73 14.51
N ALA A 60 -23.16 7.03 14.76
CA ALA A 60 -23.18 5.58 14.86
C ALA A 60 -22.74 4.93 13.54
N PHE A 61 -23.28 5.40 12.41
CA PHE A 61 -22.83 4.96 11.08
C PHE A 61 -21.35 5.31 10.81
N ALA A 62 -20.88 6.48 11.26
CA ALA A 62 -19.48 6.86 11.12
C ALA A 62 -18.54 5.93 11.90
N ASP A 63 -18.94 5.55 13.11
CA ASP A 63 -18.20 4.64 13.97
C ASP A 63 -18.18 3.23 13.38
N GLU A 64 -19.33 2.72 12.91
CA GLU A 64 -19.41 1.41 12.24
C GLU A 64 -18.50 1.35 11.00
N MET A 65 -18.49 2.40 10.17
CA MET A 65 -17.59 2.51 9.01
C MET A 65 -16.10 2.54 9.39
N ARG A 66 -15.78 3.14 10.55
CA ARG A 66 -14.40 3.22 11.06
C ARG A 66 -13.96 1.90 11.67
N GLU A 67 -14.86 1.23 12.40
CA GLU A 67 -14.69 -0.11 12.96
C GLU A 67 -14.41 -1.11 11.83
N ALA A 68 -15.29 -1.18 10.83
CA ALA A 68 -15.14 -2.04 9.66
C ALA A 68 -13.81 -1.83 8.92
N ALA A 69 -13.41 -0.56 8.76
CA ALA A 69 -12.12 -0.22 8.15
C ALA A 69 -10.92 -0.62 9.00
N ARG A 70 -11.05 -0.59 10.34
CA ARG A 70 -10.00 -0.98 11.28
C ARG A 70 -9.83 -2.49 11.26
N GLU A 71 -10.92 -3.24 11.31
CA GLU A 71 -10.96 -4.70 11.20
C GLU A 71 -10.32 -5.16 9.90
N ALA A 72 -10.76 -4.62 8.75
CA ALA A 72 -10.19 -4.96 7.45
C ALA A 72 -8.68 -4.69 7.37
N ARG A 73 -8.20 -3.61 8.00
CA ARG A 73 -6.76 -3.30 8.07
C ARG A 73 -6.01 -4.24 9.00
N ALA A 74 -6.62 -4.64 10.11
CA ALA A 74 -6.03 -5.59 11.06
C ALA A 74 -5.90 -6.97 10.40
N GLU A 75 -6.96 -7.46 9.77
CA GLU A 75 -6.96 -8.70 9.00
C GLU A 75 -5.97 -8.63 7.84
N ALA A 76 -5.97 -7.54 7.08
CA ALA A 76 -4.99 -7.34 6.01
C ALA A 76 -3.56 -7.37 6.56
N TRP A 77 -3.30 -6.71 7.69
CA TRP A 77 -1.98 -6.72 8.35
C TRP A 77 -1.59 -8.12 8.83
N GLU A 78 -2.51 -8.86 9.44
CA GLU A 78 -2.30 -10.24 9.90
C GLU A 78 -2.04 -11.20 8.74
N SER A 79 -2.69 -10.97 7.59
CA SER A 79 -2.48 -11.75 6.37
C SER A 79 -1.17 -11.41 5.62
N LEU A 80 -0.47 -10.34 6.00
CA LEU A 80 0.78 -9.97 5.31
C LEU A 80 1.85 -11.02 5.57
N PRO A 81 2.63 -11.40 4.54
CA PRO A 81 3.81 -12.24 4.74
C PRO A 81 4.74 -11.61 5.78
N VAL A 82 4.95 -12.32 6.89
CA VAL A 82 5.80 -11.85 8.00
C VAL A 82 7.27 -11.76 7.55
N GLU A 83 7.66 -12.59 6.58
CA GLU A 83 9.03 -12.63 6.07
C GLU A 83 9.27 -11.56 4.99
N ARG A 84 10.19 -10.64 5.31
CA ARG A 84 10.69 -9.69 4.32
C ARG A 84 11.48 -10.43 3.24
N PRO A 85 11.19 -10.20 1.94
CA PRO A 85 11.89 -10.88 0.86
C PRO A 85 13.41 -10.73 0.97
N HIS A 86 14.16 -11.80 0.71
CA HIS A 86 15.60 -11.66 0.53
C HIS A 86 15.89 -10.95 -0.80
N VAL A 87 16.70 -9.89 -0.79
CA VAL A 87 17.05 -9.13 -1.99
C VAL A 87 18.56 -9.07 -2.19
N PRO A 88 19.04 -9.12 -3.45
CA PRO A 88 20.45 -8.91 -3.73
C PRO A 88 20.84 -7.48 -3.39
N TRP A 89 22.02 -7.29 -2.82
CA TRP A 89 22.51 -5.98 -2.42
C TRP A 89 24.03 -5.85 -2.60
N ARG A 90 24.49 -4.62 -2.83
CA ARG A 90 25.89 -4.30 -3.11
C ARG A 90 26.68 -4.15 -1.81
N LYS A 91 27.82 -4.84 -1.69
CA LYS A 91 28.62 -4.94 -0.46
C LYS A 91 29.60 -3.79 -0.23
N ASP A 92 29.62 -2.77 -1.09
CA ASP A 92 30.51 -1.62 -0.97
C ASP A 92 29.76 -0.35 -0.55
N CYS A 93 30.45 0.48 0.23
CA CYS A 93 29.93 1.72 0.76
C CYS A 93 29.69 2.71 -0.40
N PRO A 94 28.50 3.31 -0.52
CA PRO A 94 28.21 4.26 -1.60
C PRO A 94 29.06 5.54 -1.52
N VAL A 95 29.68 5.83 -0.37
CA VAL A 95 30.50 7.03 -0.15
C VAL A 95 31.99 6.73 -0.39
N CYS A 96 32.55 5.74 0.31
CA CYS A 96 34.00 5.50 0.30
C CYS A 96 34.42 4.15 -0.31
N ARG A 97 33.48 3.38 -0.87
CA ARG A 97 33.68 2.05 -1.49
C ARG A 97 34.24 0.95 -0.58
N ALA A 98 34.48 1.25 0.70
CA ALA A 98 34.86 0.23 1.68
C ALA A 98 33.76 -0.81 1.89
N LYS A 99 34.13 -2.00 2.38
CA LYS A 99 33.16 -3.07 2.68
C LYS A 99 32.09 -2.60 3.66
N VAL A 100 30.84 -2.93 3.36
CA VAL A 100 29.67 -2.71 4.22
C VAL A 100 29.52 -3.87 5.19
N VAL A 101 29.20 -3.54 6.44
CA VAL A 101 28.87 -4.51 7.48
C VAL A 101 27.38 -4.42 7.80
N VAL A 102 26.78 -5.58 8.08
CA VAL A 102 25.39 -5.70 8.49
C VAL A 102 25.36 -5.82 10.01
N ARG A 103 24.50 -5.05 10.66
CA ARG A 103 24.35 -5.02 12.12
C ARG A 103 22.87 -5.12 12.49
N THR A 104 22.61 -5.58 13.71
CA THR A 104 21.27 -5.68 14.28
C THR A 104 21.13 -4.64 15.38
N ALA A 105 20.10 -3.79 15.26
CA ALA A 105 19.70 -2.81 16.26
C ALA A 105 18.70 -3.44 17.26
N PRO A 106 18.39 -2.76 18.39
CA PRO A 106 17.29 -3.17 19.27
C PRO A 106 16.00 -3.43 18.49
N GLY A 107 15.23 -4.45 18.91
CA GLY A 107 14.06 -4.91 18.18
C GLY A 107 14.36 -5.79 16.96
N LYS A 108 15.56 -6.38 16.88
CA LYS A 108 16.01 -7.27 15.78
C LYS A 108 15.99 -6.61 14.40
N ILE A 109 16.09 -5.28 14.34
CA ILE A 109 16.06 -4.52 13.09
C ILE A 109 17.46 -4.49 12.48
N VAL A 110 17.60 -5.03 11.27
CA VAL A 110 18.87 -5.05 10.56
C VAL A 110 19.14 -3.72 9.85
N PHE A 111 20.38 -3.23 9.91
CA PHE A 111 20.86 -2.08 9.15
C PHE A 111 22.27 -2.31 8.58
N TRP A 112 22.59 -1.54 7.55
CA TRP A 112 23.87 -1.57 6.85
C TRP A 112 24.68 -0.36 7.24
N ARG A 113 25.96 -0.53 7.55
CA ARG A 113 26.88 0.59 7.79
C ARG A 113 28.23 0.37 7.16
N CYS A 114 28.99 1.45 6.97
CA CYS A 114 30.35 1.34 6.47
C CYS A 114 31.24 0.61 7.47
N GLY A 115 32.10 -0.29 6.97
CA GLY A 115 33.13 -0.96 7.76
C GLY A 115 34.23 -0.02 8.28
N ARG A 116 34.37 1.18 7.72
CA ARG A 116 35.32 2.22 8.17
C ARG A 116 34.74 3.18 9.22
N TRP A 117 33.57 2.90 9.79
CA TRP A 117 33.01 3.71 10.87
C TRP A 117 33.99 3.80 12.05
N PRO A 118 34.20 4.98 12.67
CA PRO A 118 33.47 6.25 12.47
C PRO A 118 34.01 7.14 11.35
N ARG A 119 35.15 6.81 10.71
CA ARG A 119 35.78 7.63 9.65
C ARG A 119 34.87 7.84 8.43
N CYS A 120 33.97 6.90 8.17
CA CYS A 120 32.87 7.09 7.21
C CYS A 120 31.54 6.86 7.95
N PRO A 121 30.72 7.92 8.15
CA PRO A 121 29.49 7.84 8.94
C PRO A 121 28.30 7.29 8.15
N TRP A 122 28.53 6.65 7.00
CA TRP A 122 27.45 6.12 6.19
C TRP A 122 26.78 4.92 6.89
N ALA A 123 25.46 5.02 7.05
CA ALA A 123 24.57 3.97 7.50
C ALA A 123 23.22 4.06 6.78
N SER A 124 22.52 2.93 6.65
CA SER A 124 21.22 2.83 5.99
C SER A 124 20.38 1.70 6.57
N TRP A 125 19.09 1.96 6.77
CA TRP A 125 18.07 0.95 7.10
C TRP A 125 17.60 0.14 5.88
N ARG A 126 18.11 0.48 4.70
CA ARG A 126 17.73 -0.08 3.41
C ARG A 126 18.96 -0.68 2.72
N PRO A 127 18.86 -1.88 2.14
CA PRO A 127 19.97 -2.45 1.38
C PRO A 127 20.21 -1.65 0.09
N ARG A 128 21.48 -1.41 -0.23
CA ARG A 128 21.89 -0.79 -1.49
C ARG A 128 21.66 -1.74 -2.65
N HIS A 129 20.94 -1.31 -3.67
CA HIS A 129 20.71 -2.09 -4.87
C HIS A 129 22.05 -2.38 -5.59
N PRO A 130 22.20 -3.55 -6.27
CA PRO A 130 23.44 -3.92 -6.96
C PRO A 130 23.88 -2.91 -8.02
N ARG A 131 22.91 -2.29 -8.71
CA ARG A 131 23.14 -1.30 -9.77
C ARG A 131 22.84 0.12 -9.30
N ASN A 132 23.59 1.08 -9.83
CA ASN A 132 23.35 2.51 -9.65
C ASN A 132 22.16 3.00 -10.51
N CYS A 133 21.78 4.25 -10.31
CA CYS A 133 20.79 4.94 -11.12
C CYS A 133 21.31 5.14 -12.54
N ARG A 134 20.51 4.76 -13.54
CA ARG A 134 20.85 5.00 -14.96
C ARG A 134 20.80 6.49 -15.31
N ARG A 135 19.90 7.25 -14.66
CA ARG A 135 19.71 8.67 -14.92
C ARG A 135 20.82 9.56 -14.37
N CYS A 136 21.27 9.32 -13.13
CA CYS A 136 22.25 10.20 -12.46
C CYS A 136 23.51 9.49 -11.95
N GLY A 137 23.67 8.19 -12.16
CA GLY A 137 24.81 7.43 -11.65
C GLY A 137 24.82 7.21 -10.13
N GLY A 138 23.91 7.85 -9.38
CA GLY A 138 23.85 7.76 -7.93
C GLY A 138 23.44 6.39 -7.40
N PRO A 139 23.75 6.06 -6.12
CA PRO A 139 23.29 4.84 -5.48
C PRO A 139 21.76 4.74 -5.45
N ARG A 140 21.29 3.50 -5.51
CA ARG A 140 19.88 3.14 -5.38
C ARG A 140 19.71 2.22 -4.18
N PHE A 141 18.54 2.27 -3.57
CA PHE A 141 18.21 1.48 -2.39
C PHE A 141 16.87 0.80 -2.57
N TRP A 142 16.78 -0.43 -2.06
CA TRP A 142 15.50 -1.10 -1.89
C TRP A 142 14.63 -0.34 -0.89
N SER A 143 13.32 -0.32 -1.08
CA SER A 143 12.37 0.16 -0.08
C SER A 143 12.41 -0.71 1.18
N HIS A 144 11.84 -0.22 2.29
CA HIS A 144 11.72 -1.00 3.54
C HIS A 144 10.99 -2.32 3.34
N SER A 145 9.94 -2.32 2.49
CA SER A 145 9.19 -3.52 2.08
C SER A 145 9.95 -4.39 1.09
N ARG A 146 11.04 -3.88 0.49
CA ARG A 146 11.86 -4.54 -0.55
C ARG A 146 11.11 -4.84 -1.85
N LYS A 147 9.93 -4.24 -2.04
CA LYS A 147 9.09 -4.41 -3.25
C LYS A 147 9.45 -3.41 -4.37
N SER A 148 10.32 -2.45 -4.10
CA SER A 148 10.66 -1.37 -5.04
C SER A 148 12.07 -0.83 -4.80
N VAL A 149 12.64 -0.16 -5.80
CA VAL A 149 14.00 0.41 -5.73
C VAL A 149 14.00 1.85 -6.18
N ASN A 150 14.50 2.76 -5.34
CA ASN A 150 14.54 4.20 -5.61
C ASN A 150 15.98 4.72 -5.55
N CYS A 151 16.27 5.74 -6.37
CA CYS A 151 17.51 6.51 -6.25
C CYS A 151 17.35 7.59 -5.17
N ASP A 152 18.32 7.70 -4.26
CA ASP A 152 18.30 8.71 -3.21
C ASP A 152 18.57 10.14 -3.74
N TYR A 153 19.14 10.27 -4.94
CA TYR A 153 19.50 11.57 -5.53
C TYR A 153 18.38 12.14 -6.41
N CYS A 154 17.96 11.40 -7.44
CA CYS A 154 16.97 11.89 -8.42
C CYS A 154 15.56 11.32 -8.24
N ARG A 155 15.35 10.49 -7.21
CA ARG A 155 14.07 9.82 -6.89
C ARG A 155 13.50 8.91 -7.99
N ALA A 156 14.23 8.66 -9.08
CA ALA A 156 13.86 7.68 -10.09
C ALA A 156 13.68 6.30 -9.44
N ASN A 157 12.58 5.63 -9.76
CA ASN A 157 12.24 4.30 -9.25
C ASN A 157 12.34 3.24 -10.35
N SER A 158 12.24 1.96 -10.01
CA SER A 158 12.26 0.85 -11.00
C SER A 158 11.07 0.85 -11.97
N GLY A 159 9.96 1.52 -11.64
CA GLY A 159 8.75 1.60 -12.48
C GLY A 159 8.72 2.79 -13.45
N THR A 160 9.60 3.77 -13.29
CA THR A 160 9.72 4.98 -14.12
C THR A 160 10.79 4.85 -15.20
N LEU A 161 11.45 3.69 -15.27
CA LEU A 161 12.37 3.33 -16.33
C LEU A 161 11.54 3.04 -17.59
N THR A 162 11.82 3.78 -18.66
CA THR A 162 11.26 3.53 -19.99
C THR A 162 11.61 2.10 -20.47
N PRO A 163 10.88 1.50 -21.44
CA PRO A 163 11.15 0.13 -21.89
C PRO A 163 12.61 -0.14 -22.26
N HIS A 164 13.31 0.84 -22.84
CA HIS A 164 14.74 0.76 -23.19
C HIS A 164 15.69 0.72 -21.97
N GLU A 165 15.19 1.05 -20.78
CA GLU A 165 15.96 1.09 -19.53
C GLU A 165 15.73 -0.12 -18.61
N LYS A 166 14.81 -1.04 -18.97
CA LYS A 166 14.62 -2.33 -18.27
C LYS A 166 15.64 -3.37 -18.77
N PRO A 167 16.14 -4.27 -17.91
CA PRO A 167 16.95 -5.40 -18.37
C PRO A 167 16.09 -6.41 -19.15
N PRO A 168 16.69 -7.23 -20.05
CA PRO A 168 16.04 -8.42 -20.59
C PRO A 168 15.68 -9.42 -19.48
#